data_AF-S7PR42-F1
#
_entry.id   AF-S7PR42-F1
#
_cell.length_a   1.000
_cell.length_b   1.000
_cell.length_c   1.000
_cell.angle_alpha   90.00
_cell.angle_beta   90.00
_cell.angle_gamma   90.00
#
_symmetry.space_group_name_H-M   'P 1'
#
loop_
_entity.id
_entity.type
_entity.pdbx_description
1 polymer ?
#
loop_
_entity_poly.entity_id
_entity_poly.type
_entity_poly.pdbx_seq_one_letter_code
_entity_poly.pdbx_strand_id
1 'polypeptide(L)'
;ETIPENSGIRRFVWEHFQNLNRVVQRMKYCGGTFSGLKLTLCGPEIVVIGHRCTYEGRIPDESRVEVIRNWGPCKSLSEVRAFLGTVG
;
A
#
# COMPACT_ATOMS: atom_id res chain seq x y z
N GLU A 1 -8.60 -22.04 -5.24
CA GLU A 1 -9.67 -22.93 -4.70
C GLU A 1 -10.48 -22.21 -3.61
N THR A 2 -11.51 -22.89 -3.09
CA THR A 2 -12.31 -22.48 -1.91
C THR A 2 -11.85 -23.22 -0.67
N ILE A 3 -12.26 -22.80 0.52
CA ILE A 3 -11.94 -23.53 1.75
C ILE A 3 -12.79 -24.80 1.88
N PRO A 4 -12.28 -25.91 2.46
CA PRO A 4 -13.03 -27.16 2.62
C PRO A 4 -14.34 -27.01 3.38
N GLU A 5 -14.39 -26.10 4.36
CA GLU A 5 -15.53 -25.89 5.24
C GLU A 5 -16.63 -25.03 4.60
N ASN A 6 -16.31 -24.28 3.54
CA ASN A 6 -17.24 -23.37 2.89
C ASN A 6 -16.86 -23.13 1.42
N SER A 7 -17.64 -23.72 0.51
CA SER A 7 -17.47 -23.58 -0.94
C SER A 7 -17.81 -22.19 -1.48
N GLY A 8 -18.45 -21.32 -0.68
CA GLY A 8 -18.72 -19.93 -1.03
C GLY A 8 -17.53 -18.99 -0.80
N ILE A 9 -16.50 -19.41 -0.05
CA ILE A 9 -15.36 -18.56 0.32
C ILE A 9 -14.11 -19.01 -0.42
N ARG A 10 -13.53 -18.10 -1.20
CA ARG A 10 -12.23 -18.31 -1.85
C ARG A 10 -11.12 -18.37 -0.81
N ARG A 11 -10.20 -19.33 -0.95
CA ARG A 11 -9.11 -19.56 0.04
C ARG A 11 -8.30 -18.30 0.34
N PHE A 12 -7.91 -17.54 -0.68
CA PHE A 12 -7.11 -16.32 -0.50
C PHE A 12 -7.84 -15.24 0.33
N VAL A 13 -9.18 -15.16 0.24
CA VAL A 13 -9.99 -14.22 1.04
C VAL A 13 -9.95 -14.64 2.49
N TRP A 14 -10.18 -15.93 2.75
CA TRP A 14 -10.11 -16.48 4.10
C TRP A 14 -8.74 -16.22 4.76
N GLU A 15 -7.65 -16.56 4.06
CA GLU A 15 -6.28 -16.33 4.53
C GLU A 15 -6.00 -14.84 4.80
N HIS A 16 -6.47 -13.94 3.93
CA HIS A 16 -6.36 -12.50 4.13
C HIS A 16 -7.05 -12.04 5.42
N PHE A 17 -8.28 -12.50 5.66
CA PHE A 17 -9.02 -12.15 6.89
C PHE A 17 -8.36 -12.72 8.16
N GLN A 18 -7.73 -13.90 8.09
CA GLN A 18 -6.94 -14.43 9.20
C GLN A 18 -5.75 -13.51 9.53
N ASN A 19 -5.03 -13.05 8.50
CA ASN A 19 -3.92 -12.10 8.66
C ASN A 19 -4.39 -10.76 9.22
N LEU A 20 -5.48 -10.20 8.68
CA LEU A 20 -6.07 -8.96 9.16
C LEU A 20 -6.47 -9.07 10.64
N ASN A 21 -7.19 -10.12 11.02
CA ASN A 21 -7.58 -10.33 12.41
C ASN A 21 -6.36 -10.38 13.33
N ARG A 22 -5.32 -11.13 12.96
CA ARG A 22 -4.08 -11.20 13.73
C ARG A 22 -3.41 -9.83 13.92
N VAL A 23 -3.29 -9.04 12.85
CA VAL A 23 -2.62 -7.72 12.92
C VAL A 23 -3.45 -6.72 13.71
N VAL A 24 -4.75 -6.62 13.44
CA VAL A 24 -5.65 -5.67 14.11
C VAL A 24 -5.77 -5.97 15.60
N GLN A 25 -5.91 -7.24 16.00
CA GLN A 25 -5.96 -7.62 17.41
C GLN A 25 -4.66 -7.30 18.14
N ARG A 26 -3.50 -7.56 17.53
CA ARG A 26 -2.20 -7.20 18.12
C ARG A 26 -2.06 -5.70 18.31
N MET A 27 -2.47 -4.90 17.32
CA MET A 27 -2.47 -3.45 17.44
C MET A 27 -3.37 -2.98 18.59
N LYS A 28 -4.56 -3.58 18.73
CA LYS A 28 -5.46 -3.30 19.86
C LYS A 28 -4.80 -3.64 21.20
N TYR A 29 -4.14 -4.79 21.33
CA TYR A 29 -3.55 -5.22 22.60
C TYR A 29 -2.36 -4.35 23.05
N CYS A 30 -1.63 -3.72 22.14
CA CYS A 30 -0.60 -2.74 22.51
C CYS A 30 -1.15 -1.31 22.70
N GLY A 31 -2.47 -1.10 22.65
CA GLY A 31 -3.10 0.22 22.76
C GLY A 31 -2.94 1.08 21.50
N GLY A 32 -2.47 0.50 20.40
CA GLY A 32 -2.35 1.19 19.12
C GLY A 32 -3.71 1.42 18.45
N THR A 33 -3.78 2.46 17.62
CA THR A 33 -4.99 2.83 16.89
C THR A 33 -4.69 3.03 15.41
N PHE A 34 -5.71 2.86 14.57
CA PHE A 34 -5.64 3.16 13.15
C PHE A 34 -6.45 4.43 12.86
N SER A 35 -5.99 5.24 11.92
CA SER A 35 -6.78 6.35 11.39
C SER A 35 -7.89 5.78 10.50
N GLY A 36 -9.16 5.91 10.91
CA GLY A 36 -10.29 5.38 10.16
C GLY A 36 -10.39 5.90 8.72
N LEU A 37 -10.05 7.17 8.50
CA LEU A 37 -10.09 7.79 7.16
C LEU A 37 -8.97 7.33 6.23
N LYS A 38 -7.87 6.78 6.77
CA LYS A 38 -6.70 6.36 6.00
C LYS A 38 -6.56 4.85 5.90
N LEU A 39 -7.42 4.10 6.59
CA LEU A 39 -7.30 2.65 6.70
C LEU A 39 -8.02 1.95 5.54
N THR A 40 -7.28 1.15 4.78
CA THR A 40 -7.83 0.22 3.80
C THR A 40 -7.50 -1.21 4.25
N LEU A 41 -8.51 -1.97 4.67
CA LEU A 41 -8.35 -3.37 5.12
C LEU A 41 -8.56 -4.37 3.97
N CYS A 42 -9.59 -4.13 3.16
CA CYS A 42 -9.96 -4.98 2.04
C CYS A 42 -10.17 -4.08 0.83
N GLY A 43 -9.20 -4.08 -0.08
CA GLY A 43 -9.26 -3.36 -1.34
C GLY A 43 -8.60 -4.17 -2.43
N PRO A 44 -9.05 -4.04 -3.70
CA PRO A 44 -8.37 -4.64 -4.84
C PRO A 44 -6.99 -4.01 -5.08
N GLU A 45 -6.79 -2.80 -4.56
CA GLU A 45 -5.53 -2.07 -4.61
C GLU A 45 -5.30 -1.25 -3.34
N ILE A 46 -4.03 -0.96 -3.05
CA ILE A 46 -3.61 -0.12 -1.92
C ILE A 46 -2.30 0.60 -2.24
N VAL A 47 -2.17 1.85 -1.78
CA VAL A 47 -0.90 2.59 -1.87
C VAL A 47 -0.03 2.28 -0.66
N VAL A 48 1.13 1.67 -0.88
CA VAL A 48 2.12 1.32 0.15
C VAL A 48 3.45 1.94 -0.24
N ILE A 49 3.95 2.88 0.58
CA ILE A 49 5.26 3.55 0.39
C ILE A 49 5.39 4.10 -1.04
N GLY A 50 4.36 4.81 -1.51
CA GLY A 50 4.38 5.43 -2.85
C GLY A 50 4.27 4.45 -4.02
N HIS A 51 3.86 3.21 -3.78
CA HIS A 51 3.54 2.24 -4.83
C HIS A 51 2.09 1.83 -4.72
N ARG A 52 1.37 1.86 -5.84
CA ARG A 52 0.05 1.27 -5.95
C ARG A 52 0.22 -0.24 -6.16
N CYS A 53 -0.15 -1.01 -5.16
CA CYS A 53 -0.13 -2.46 -5.19
C CYS A 53 -1.49 -2.96 -5.69
N THR A 54 -1.48 -3.73 -6.76
CA THR A 54 -2.67 -4.34 -7.38
C THR A 54 -2.49 -5.87 -7.44
N TYR A 55 -3.48 -6.58 -7.96
CA TYR A 55 -3.36 -8.01 -8.23
C TYR A 55 -2.28 -8.36 -9.26
N GLU A 56 -1.98 -7.45 -10.18
CA GLU A 56 -1.01 -7.68 -11.26
C GLU A 56 0.43 -7.35 -10.82
N GLY A 57 0.59 -6.67 -9.69
CA GLY A 57 1.89 -6.31 -9.16
C GLY A 57 1.92 -4.89 -8.58
N ARG A 58 3.12 -4.34 -8.50
CA ARG A 58 3.37 -3.01 -7.96
C ARG A 58 3.68 -2.05 -9.10
N ILE A 59 2.96 -0.93 -9.13
CA ILE A 59 3.23 0.17 -10.04
C ILE A 59 3.50 1.45 -9.24
N PRO A 60 4.29 2.39 -9.78
CA PRO A 60 4.51 3.68 -9.13
C PRO A 60 3.18 4.39 -8.87
N ASP A 61 3.06 5.02 -7.71
CA ASP A 61 1.91 5.87 -7.42
C ASP A 61 1.88 7.08 -8.36
N GLU A 62 0.70 7.42 -8.88
CA GLU A 62 0.55 8.47 -9.89
C GLU A 62 1.02 9.83 -9.36
N SER A 63 0.81 10.11 -8.07
CA SER A 63 1.29 11.35 -7.47
C SER A 63 2.82 11.47 -7.52
N ARG A 64 3.55 10.36 -7.36
CA ARG A 64 5.01 10.34 -7.48
C ARG A 64 5.45 10.55 -8.94
N VAL A 65 4.78 9.90 -9.87
CA VAL A 65 5.06 10.06 -11.31
C VAL A 65 4.83 11.51 -11.74
N GLU A 66 3.76 12.13 -11.25
CA GLU A 66 3.43 13.52 -11.53
C GLU A 66 4.50 14.48 -10.99
N VAL A 67 4.98 14.27 -9.76
CA VAL A 67 6.08 15.06 -9.17
C VAL A 67 7.33 15.00 -10.05
N ILE A 68 7.71 13.82 -10.54
CA ILE A 68 8.89 13.66 -11.42
C ILE A 68 8.65 14.31 -12.78
N ARG A 69 7.46 14.12 -13.36
CA ARG A 69 7.09 14.67 -14.68
C ARG A 69 7.07 16.19 -14.68
N ASN A 70 6.60 16.80 -13.60
CA ASN A 70 6.51 18.25 -13.45
C ASN A 70 7.80 18.86 -12.85
N TRP A 71 8.83 18.05 -12.61
CA TRP A 71 10.10 18.54 -12.08
C TRP A 71 10.82 19.37 -13.14
N GLY A 72 10.90 20.69 -12.90
CA GLY A 72 11.59 21.61 -13.80
C GLY A 72 13.11 21.40 -13.82
N PRO A 73 13.86 22.16 -14.65
CA PRO A 73 15.31 22.09 -14.66
C PRO A 73 15.90 22.36 -13.27
N CYS A 74 16.75 21.46 -12.79
CA CYS A 74 17.46 21.64 -11.53
C CYS A 74 18.47 22.79 -11.64
N LYS A 75 18.35 23.79 -10.77
CA LYS A 75 19.19 25.00 -10.73
C LYS A 75 20.30 24.93 -9.69
N SER A 76 20.27 23.91 -8.82
CA SER A 76 21.23 23.75 -7.73
C SER A 76 21.57 22.28 -7.49
N LEU A 77 22.72 22.03 -6.86
CA LEU A 77 23.14 20.68 -6.45
C LEU A 77 22.14 20.04 -5.48
N SER A 78 21.49 20.83 -4.62
CA SER A 78 20.46 20.36 -3.69
C SER A 78 19.23 19.86 -4.44
N GLU A 79 18.79 20.57 -5.48
CA GLU A 79 17.66 20.14 -6.32
C GLU A 79 17.98 18.85 -7.09
N VAL A 80 19.21 18.73 -7.62
CA VAL A 80 19.65 17.49 -8.27
C VAL A 80 19.59 16.30 -7.29
N ARG A 81 20.06 16.47 -6.06
CA ARG A 81 20.01 15.41 -5.04
C ARG A 81 18.58 15.05 -4.65
N ALA A 82 17.71 16.04 -4.51
CA ALA A 82 16.29 15.83 -4.20
C ALA A 82 15.57 15.08 -5.32
N PHE A 83 15.84 15.45 -6.58
CA PHE A 83 15.32 14.75 -7.75
C PHE A 83 15.78 13.29 -7.78
N LEU A 84 17.09 13.04 -7.65
CA LEU A 84 17.64 11.68 -7.65
C LEU A 84 17.09 10.83 -6.50
N GLY A 85 16.90 11.42 -5.31
CA GLY A 85 16.27 10.74 -4.18
C GLY A 85 14.76 10.52 -4.31
N THR A 86 14.09 11.22 -5.23
CA THR A 86 12.66 11.04 -5.51
C THR A 86 12.42 10.00 -6.60
N VAL A 87 13.34 9.92 -7.59
CA VAL A 87 13.28 8.96 -8.70
C VAL A 87 13.81 7.57 -8.31
N GLY A 88 14.82 7.51 -7.43
CA GLY A 88 15.39 6.25 -6.93
C GLY A 88 14.48 5.55 -5.93
#